data_AF-A0A2V9ZJ32-F1
#
_entry.id   AF-A0A2V9ZJ32-F1
#
_cell.length_a   1.000
_cell.length_b   1.000
_cell.length_c   1.000
_cell.angle_alpha   90.00
_cell.angle_beta   90.00
_cell.angle_gamma   90.00
#
_symmetry.space_group_name_H-M   'P 1'
#
loop_
_entity.id
_entity.type
_entity.pdbx_description
1 polymer ?
#
loop_
_entity_poly.entity_id
_entity_poly.type
_entity_poly.pdbx_seq_one_letter_code
_entity_poly.pdbx_strand_id
1 'polypeptide(L)'
;PATGRGSASFSTLFAGIAATPATALSAQSNLFLGSFPNPRTARWSFGFQRELPMGMIWDTSYVGSASRHLYRNLDLNPIVNAATGLRFQPQVGIRTVRSASANSNYESLQSSLRRGFKSTPIGELQFQGSYTYSHFLDDISDVFAFDSTPASFESAPQVLGFSPHIDYANSDYDRRHVASIGFLWSPPQPKNGILGVVLGGWTFSGISHWQDGIPFTVANGSDRGGWGQGAAARPDISNPNAPLNTRAIISATCSTGFANPDQGNACVDPSTVHWIEGAGAPNARTVRRNTQRTPFDDNLDFSVSKRFRFTERSGYEFRADMFNALNT
;
A
#
# COMPACT_ATOMS: atom_id res chain seq x y z
N PRO A 1 24.21 3.02 -38.93
CA PRO A 1 22.74 2.95 -38.80
C PRO A 1 22.13 1.98 -39.83
N ALA A 2 21.69 0.79 -39.40
CA ALA A 2 21.11 -0.19 -40.31
C ALA A 2 19.74 -0.71 -39.82
N THR A 3 18.74 0.12 -40.09
CA THR A 3 17.31 -0.17 -40.36
C THR A 3 16.32 -0.60 -39.27
N GLY A 4 16.71 -1.07 -38.08
CA GLY A 4 15.73 -1.32 -36.98
C GLY A 4 14.60 -2.30 -37.32
N ARG A 5 14.66 -2.97 -38.47
CA ARG A 5 13.81 -4.10 -38.82
C ARG A 5 14.58 -5.34 -38.37
N GLY A 6 14.03 -6.10 -37.43
CA GLY A 6 14.66 -7.30 -36.86
C GLY A 6 15.19 -8.28 -37.93
N SER A 7 16.01 -9.26 -37.53
CA SER A 7 16.69 -10.12 -38.51
C SER A 7 15.68 -10.81 -39.45
N ALA A 8 15.94 -10.72 -40.76
CA ALA A 8 15.21 -11.53 -41.73
C ALA A 8 15.32 -13.01 -41.35
N SER A 9 14.23 -13.76 -41.52
CA SER A 9 14.18 -15.19 -41.21
C SER A 9 14.46 -15.56 -39.74
N PHE A 10 14.17 -14.68 -38.77
CA PHE A 10 14.31 -15.00 -37.35
C PHE A 10 13.62 -16.32 -36.94
N SER A 11 12.51 -16.69 -37.60
CA SER A 11 11.82 -17.97 -37.39
C SER A 11 12.66 -19.21 -37.72
N THR A 12 13.62 -19.12 -38.66
CA THR A 12 14.47 -20.26 -39.03
C THR A 12 15.51 -20.58 -37.96
N LEU A 13 15.79 -19.66 -37.03
CA LEU A 13 16.63 -19.92 -35.86
C LEU A 13 15.97 -20.90 -34.87
N PHE A 14 14.64 -21.10 -34.97
CA PHE A 14 13.90 -22.05 -34.12
C PHE A 14 13.77 -23.44 -34.74
N ALA A 15 14.13 -23.63 -36.02
CA ALA A 15 13.93 -24.91 -36.73
C ALA A 15 14.75 -26.09 -36.14
N GLY A 16 15.81 -25.80 -35.37
CA GLY A 16 16.60 -26.80 -34.65
C GLY A 16 16.24 -26.95 -33.16
N ILE A 17 15.29 -26.17 -32.64
CA ILE A 17 14.88 -26.25 -31.24
C ILE A 17 13.83 -27.35 -31.11
N ALA A 18 14.27 -28.55 -30.74
CA ALA A 18 13.37 -29.63 -30.35
C ALA A 18 12.80 -29.34 -28.96
N ALA A 19 11.47 -29.35 -28.83
CA ALA A 19 10.83 -29.27 -27.52
C ALA A 19 11.20 -30.53 -26.72
N THR A 20 11.99 -30.37 -25.66
CA THR A 20 12.26 -31.46 -24.72
C THR A 20 11.05 -31.65 -23.80
N PRO A 21 10.55 -32.88 -23.62
CA PRO A 21 9.52 -33.15 -22.61
C PRO A 21 10.01 -32.70 -21.25
N ALA A 22 9.16 -32.02 -20.52
CA ALA A 22 9.54 -31.56 -19.20
C ALA A 22 9.65 -32.73 -18.22
N THR A 23 10.63 -32.68 -17.34
CA THR A 23 10.93 -33.70 -16.32
C THR A 23 10.75 -33.13 -14.92
N ALA A 24 10.91 -33.97 -13.89
CA ALA A 24 10.90 -33.56 -12.48
C ALA A 24 11.93 -32.46 -12.15
N LEU A 25 13.01 -32.36 -12.93
CA LEU A 25 14.04 -31.33 -12.78
C LEU A 25 13.74 -30.08 -13.61
N SER A 26 12.79 -30.13 -14.54
CA SER A 26 12.42 -28.98 -15.36
C SER A 26 11.61 -27.98 -14.55
N ALA A 27 12.23 -26.86 -14.19
CA ALA A 27 11.55 -25.69 -13.64
C ALA A 27 11.01 -24.81 -14.77
N GLN A 28 9.75 -24.42 -14.68
CA GLN A 28 9.16 -23.44 -15.59
C GLN A 28 8.36 -22.42 -14.81
N SER A 29 8.69 -21.15 -15.02
CA SER A 29 8.01 -20.01 -14.43
C SER A 29 7.40 -19.11 -15.50
N ASN A 30 6.36 -18.37 -15.13
CA ASN A 30 5.65 -17.43 -16.00
C ASN A 30 4.94 -18.08 -17.20
N LEU A 31 4.38 -19.27 -17.00
CA LEU A 31 3.47 -19.86 -17.98
C LEU A 31 2.18 -19.04 -18.07
N PHE A 32 1.62 -18.91 -19.26
CA PHE A 32 0.26 -18.42 -19.46
C PHE A 32 -0.61 -19.61 -19.82
N LEU A 33 -1.69 -19.84 -19.06
CA LEU A 33 -2.62 -20.91 -19.34
C LEU A 33 -3.84 -20.38 -20.08
N GLY A 34 -4.13 -20.98 -21.23
CA GLY A 34 -5.38 -20.86 -21.97
C GLY A 34 -6.00 -19.46 -21.96
N SER A 35 -7.27 -19.38 -21.52
CA SER A 35 -8.02 -18.13 -21.44
C SER A 35 -7.35 -17.14 -20.49
N PHE A 36 -6.72 -16.12 -21.06
CA PHE A 36 -6.08 -15.04 -20.34
C PHE A 36 -6.79 -13.71 -20.66
N PRO A 37 -7.97 -13.46 -20.06
CA PRO A 37 -8.75 -12.27 -20.34
C PRO A 37 -8.02 -11.00 -19.92
N ASN A 38 -8.29 -9.91 -20.64
CA ASN A 38 -7.79 -8.61 -20.26
C ASN A 38 -8.40 -8.16 -18.92
N PRO A 39 -7.59 -7.55 -18.02
CA PRO A 39 -8.09 -6.87 -16.84
C PRO A 39 -9.16 -5.85 -17.21
N ARG A 40 -10.23 -5.77 -16.41
CA ARG A 40 -11.31 -4.81 -16.58
C ARG A 40 -11.65 -4.13 -15.26
N THR A 41 -11.92 -2.84 -15.32
CA THR A 41 -12.32 -2.05 -14.16
C THR A 41 -13.61 -1.32 -14.47
N ALA A 42 -14.66 -1.61 -13.69
CA ALA A 42 -15.85 -0.77 -13.65
C ALA A 42 -15.62 0.34 -12.61
N ARG A 43 -16.00 1.57 -12.94
CA ARG A 43 -15.91 2.72 -12.04
C ARG A 43 -17.27 3.39 -11.98
N TRP A 44 -17.62 3.89 -10.81
CA TRP A 44 -18.83 4.69 -10.61
C TRP A 44 -18.52 5.83 -9.66
N SER A 45 -19.25 6.92 -9.81
CA SER A 45 -19.18 8.03 -8.89
C SER A 45 -20.53 8.70 -8.74
N PHE A 46 -20.75 9.28 -7.57
CA PHE A 46 -21.90 10.10 -7.26
C PHE A 46 -21.41 11.33 -6.52
N GLY A 47 -21.64 12.51 -7.08
CA GLY A 47 -21.14 13.77 -6.56
C GLY A 47 -22.26 14.74 -6.20
N PHE A 48 -22.00 15.54 -5.17
CA PHE A 48 -22.84 16.65 -4.74
C PHE A 48 -21.96 17.87 -4.47
N GLN A 49 -22.25 18.98 -5.13
CA GLN A 49 -21.59 20.25 -4.88
C GLN A 49 -22.62 21.29 -4.44
N ARG A 50 -22.30 22.05 -3.39
CA ARG A 50 -23.14 23.13 -2.89
C ARG A 50 -22.32 24.33 -2.44
N GLU A 51 -22.83 25.50 -2.78
CA GLU A 51 -22.43 26.73 -2.11
C GLU A 51 -23.08 26.81 -0.72
N LEU A 52 -22.25 26.88 0.30
CA LEU A 52 -22.60 27.09 1.70
C LEU A 52 -22.59 28.59 2.03
N PRO A 53 -23.14 29.00 3.19
CA PRO A 53 -23.09 30.39 3.63
C PRO A 53 -21.68 30.98 3.56
N MET A 54 -21.61 32.30 3.40
CA MET A 54 -20.37 33.05 3.24
C MET A 54 -19.59 32.70 1.96
N GLY A 55 -20.23 32.04 0.98
CA GLY A 55 -19.70 31.73 -0.35
C GLY A 55 -18.67 30.60 -0.37
N MET A 56 -18.69 29.73 0.64
CA MET A 56 -17.82 28.55 0.69
C MET A 56 -18.36 27.50 -0.28
N ILE A 57 -17.48 26.86 -1.04
CA ILE A 57 -17.88 25.76 -1.93
C ILE A 57 -17.53 24.44 -1.26
N TRP A 58 -18.55 23.64 -0.98
CA TRP A 58 -18.42 22.26 -0.53
C TRP A 58 -18.70 21.33 -1.69
N ASP A 59 -17.79 20.40 -1.93
CA ASP A 59 -17.92 19.32 -2.92
C ASP A 59 -17.69 18.00 -2.19
N THR A 60 -18.61 17.06 -2.32
CA THR A 60 -18.44 15.70 -1.81
C THR A 60 -18.80 14.70 -2.88
N SER A 61 -17.98 13.68 -3.04
CA SER A 61 -18.14 12.66 -4.06
C SER A 61 -17.84 11.28 -3.49
N TYR A 62 -18.76 10.35 -3.71
CA TYR A 62 -18.50 8.93 -3.57
C TYR A 62 -17.87 8.42 -4.87
N VAL A 63 -16.74 7.73 -4.79
CA VAL A 63 -16.03 7.15 -5.95
C VAL A 63 -15.71 5.70 -5.64
N GLY A 64 -16.22 4.79 -6.47
CA GLY A 64 -16.01 3.36 -6.36
C GLY A 64 -15.43 2.75 -7.62
N SER A 65 -14.72 1.64 -7.46
CA SER A 65 -14.26 0.83 -8.57
C SER A 65 -14.16 -0.65 -8.22
N ALA A 66 -14.52 -1.49 -9.17
CA ALA A 66 -14.36 -2.93 -9.10
C ALA A 66 -13.51 -3.40 -10.28
N SER A 67 -12.33 -3.93 -9.99
CA SER A 67 -11.46 -4.54 -10.99
C SER A 67 -11.55 -6.06 -10.94
N ARG A 68 -11.59 -6.69 -12.11
CA ARG A 68 -11.72 -8.13 -12.30
C ARG A 68 -10.70 -8.61 -13.32
N HIS A 69 -10.31 -9.88 -13.21
CA HIS A 69 -9.30 -10.50 -14.07
C HIS A 69 -7.93 -9.82 -14.00
N LEU A 70 -7.57 -9.32 -12.81
CA LEU A 70 -6.23 -8.83 -12.54
C LEU A 70 -5.23 -9.99 -12.56
N TYR A 71 -3.98 -9.66 -12.86
CA TYR A 71 -2.91 -10.65 -12.94
C TYR A 71 -2.42 -11.06 -11.55
N ARG A 72 -2.17 -12.36 -11.39
CA ARG A 72 -1.50 -12.93 -10.22
C ARG A 72 -0.65 -14.13 -10.63
N ASN A 73 0.31 -14.53 -9.80
CA ASN A 73 1.00 -15.80 -9.98
C ASN A 73 0.32 -16.90 -9.16
N LEU A 74 0.24 -18.09 -9.73
CA LEU A 74 -0.27 -19.30 -9.07
C LEU A 74 0.80 -20.39 -9.14
N ASP A 75 0.92 -21.20 -8.09
CA ASP A 75 1.68 -22.45 -8.13
C ASP A 75 0.73 -23.61 -8.44
N LEU A 76 0.90 -24.22 -9.61
CA LEU A 76 0.12 -25.38 -10.03
C LEU A 76 0.81 -26.70 -9.76
N ASN A 77 2.06 -26.69 -9.30
CA ASN A 77 2.75 -27.90 -8.92
C ASN A 77 3.51 -27.73 -7.61
N PRO A 78 2.80 -27.39 -6.51
CA PRO A 78 3.41 -27.20 -5.20
C PRO A 78 3.97 -28.53 -4.68
N ILE A 79 4.87 -28.44 -3.70
CA ILE A 79 5.27 -29.59 -2.89
C ILE A 79 4.06 -30.05 -2.05
N VAL A 80 3.80 -31.35 -2.02
CA VAL A 80 2.74 -31.97 -1.21
C VAL A 80 3.30 -32.84 -0.09
N ASN A 81 4.59 -33.17 -0.14
CA ASN A 81 5.32 -33.83 0.93
C ASN A 81 6.65 -33.11 1.16
N ALA A 82 6.70 -32.26 2.17
CA ALA A 82 7.87 -31.45 2.50
C ALA A 82 9.11 -32.29 2.84
N ALA A 83 8.93 -33.48 3.43
CA ALA A 83 10.05 -34.34 3.84
C ALA A 83 10.80 -34.96 2.66
N THR A 84 10.08 -35.25 1.58
CA THR A 84 10.63 -35.87 0.35
C THR A 84 10.82 -34.88 -0.79
N GLY A 85 10.21 -33.70 -0.71
CA GLY A 85 10.12 -32.73 -1.79
C GLY A 85 9.17 -33.15 -2.92
N LEU A 86 8.36 -34.21 -2.73
CA LEU A 86 7.41 -34.68 -3.73
C LEU A 86 6.39 -33.59 -4.06
N ARG A 87 6.22 -33.31 -5.36
CA ARG A 87 5.27 -32.34 -5.88
C ARG A 87 3.93 -32.99 -6.25
N PHE A 88 2.89 -32.17 -6.33
CA PHE A 88 1.53 -32.57 -6.69
C PHE A 88 1.49 -33.41 -7.99
N GLN A 89 2.27 -33.00 -8.98
CA GLN A 89 2.57 -33.76 -10.19
C GLN A 89 4.04 -34.17 -10.21
N PRO A 90 4.37 -35.44 -9.84
CA PRO A 90 5.76 -35.88 -9.67
C PRO A 90 6.60 -35.93 -10.95
N GLN A 91 5.94 -36.04 -12.11
CA GLN A 91 6.59 -36.18 -13.42
C GLN A 91 7.25 -34.87 -13.91
N VAL A 92 6.85 -33.73 -13.34
CA VAL A 92 7.34 -32.41 -13.73
C VAL A 92 7.82 -31.59 -12.54
N GLY A 93 8.78 -30.69 -12.75
CA GLY A 93 9.23 -29.74 -11.74
C GLY A 93 8.26 -28.59 -11.49
N ILE A 94 8.77 -27.47 -10.95
CA ILE A 94 7.98 -26.26 -10.61
C ILE A 94 7.11 -25.80 -11.79
N ARG A 95 5.84 -25.49 -11.53
CA ARG A 95 4.91 -24.91 -12.51
C ARG A 95 4.22 -23.69 -11.94
N THR A 96 4.83 -22.53 -12.18
CA THR A 96 4.19 -21.26 -11.83
C THR A 96 3.60 -20.61 -13.06
N VAL A 97 2.35 -20.18 -12.93
CA VAL A 97 1.58 -19.60 -14.04
C VAL A 97 1.10 -18.21 -13.68
N ARG A 98 1.07 -17.33 -14.67
CA ARG A 98 0.40 -16.05 -14.57
C ARG A 98 -1.06 -16.27 -14.95
N SER A 99 -1.97 -15.88 -14.07
CA SER A 99 -3.42 -16.01 -14.25
C SER A 99 -4.09 -14.65 -14.18
N ALA A 100 -5.15 -14.46 -14.95
CA ALA A 100 -6.02 -13.27 -14.92
C ALA A 100 -7.26 -13.57 -14.06
N SER A 101 -7.04 -13.83 -12.76
CA SER A 101 -8.08 -14.29 -11.83
C SER A 101 -8.10 -13.59 -10.48
N ALA A 102 -7.28 -12.55 -10.28
CA ALA A 102 -7.37 -11.69 -9.10
C ALA A 102 -8.44 -10.61 -9.28
N ASN A 103 -9.01 -10.16 -8.16
CA ASN A 103 -10.00 -9.10 -8.09
C ASN A 103 -9.55 -8.02 -7.10
N SER A 104 -10.03 -6.80 -7.34
CA SER A 104 -9.92 -5.71 -6.37
C SER A 104 -11.18 -4.85 -6.34
N ASN A 105 -11.43 -4.22 -5.20
CA ASN A 105 -12.55 -3.30 -4.99
C ASN A 105 -12.05 -2.11 -4.17
N TYR A 106 -12.36 -0.91 -4.64
CA TYR A 106 -12.01 0.36 -3.99
C TYR A 106 -13.26 1.18 -3.82
N GLU A 107 -13.54 1.64 -2.61
CA GLU A 107 -14.63 2.58 -2.33
C GLU A 107 -14.08 3.78 -1.58
N SER A 108 -14.55 4.98 -1.91
CA SER A 108 -14.11 6.20 -1.24
C SER A 108 -15.20 7.25 -1.15
N LEU A 109 -15.11 8.05 -0.09
CA LEU A 109 -15.82 9.31 0.09
C LEU A 109 -14.78 10.43 0.10
N GLN A 110 -14.86 11.31 -0.88
CA GLN A 110 -13.93 12.42 -1.09
C GLN A 110 -14.68 13.73 -0.87
N SER A 111 -14.27 14.53 0.10
CA SER A 111 -14.89 15.82 0.43
C SER A 111 -13.85 16.93 0.31
N SER A 112 -14.24 18.06 -0.26
CA SER A 112 -13.43 19.26 -0.31
C SER A 112 -14.24 20.51 0.06
N LEU A 113 -13.58 21.45 0.72
CA LEU A 113 -14.16 22.73 1.12
C LEU A 113 -13.18 23.84 0.75
N ARG A 114 -13.63 24.84 -0.01
CA ARG A 114 -12.77 25.95 -0.44
C ARG A 114 -13.43 27.30 -0.28
N ARG A 115 -12.66 28.31 0.12
CA ARG A 115 -13.11 29.70 0.18
C ARG A 115 -11.97 30.70 0.16
N GLY A 116 -12.18 31.83 -0.52
CA GLY A 116 -11.37 33.04 -0.39
C GLY A 116 -12.18 34.22 0.13
N PHE A 117 -11.98 34.59 1.39
CA PHE A 117 -12.51 35.80 2.00
C PHE A 117 -11.60 36.99 1.71
N LYS A 118 -12.10 37.95 0.93
CA LYS A 118 -11.38 39.19 0.60
C LYS A 118 -11.45 40.28 1.69
N SER A 119 -12.34 40.13 2.67
CA SER A 119 -12.51 41.11 3.74
C SER A 119 -13.12 40.43 4.96
N THR A 120 -12.32 40.26 6.01
CA THR A 120 -12.75 39.77 7.33
C THR A 120 -12.18 40.67 8.43
N PRO A 121 -12.68 40.62 9.67
CA PRO A 121 -12.08 41.33 10.80
C PRO A 121 -10.59 40.98 11.04
N ILE A 122 -10.17 39.80 10.58
CA ILE A 122 -8.80 39.30 10.67
C ILE A 122 -8.02 39.45 9.36
N GLY A 123 -8.55 40.13 8.33
CA GLY A 123 -7.86 40.40 7.06
C GLY A 123 -8.35 39.53 5.90
N GLU A 124 -7.49 39.29 4.92
CA GLU A 124 -7.78 38.42 3.78
C GLU A 124 -7.39 36.98 4.12
N LEU A 125 -8.32 36.04 3.95
CA LEU A 125 -8.11 34.63 4.27
C LEU A 125 -8.59 33.76 3.12
N GLN A 126 -7.71 32.93 2.58
CA GLN A 126 -8.05 31.86 1.67
C GLN A 126 -7.74 30.54 2.34
N PHE A 127 -8.64 29.56 2.17
CA PHE A 127 -8.39 28.20 2.63
C PHE A 127 -8.99 27.18 1.67
N GLN A 128 -8.36 26.02 1.62
CA GLN A 128 -8.82 24.85 0.90
C GLN A 128 -8.50 23.62 1.75
N GLY A 129 -9.54 22.86 2.09
CA GLY A 129 -9.42 21.56 2.73
C GLY A 129 -9.91 20.46 1.80
N SER A 130 -9.27 19.31 1.85
CA SER A 130 -9.72 18.08 1.22
C SER A 130 -9.51 16.92 2.19
N TYR A 131 -10.44 15.96 2.16
CA TYR A 131 -10.40 14.76 2.97
C TYR A 131 -10.99 13.61 2.18
N THR A 132 -10.24 12.51 2.12
CA THR A 132 -10.66 11.26 1.51
C THR A 132 -10.68 10.19 2.58
N TYR A 133 -11.86 9.60 2.79
CA TYR A 133 -11.99 8.31 3.44
C TYR A 133 -12.06 7.23 2.36
N SER A 134 -11.22 6.20 2.41
CA SER A 134 -11.27 5.13 1.43
C SER A 134 -11.03 3.74 2.02
N HIS A 135 -11.45 2.72 1.29
CA HIS A 135 -11.12 1.34 1.60
C HIS A 135 -10.80 0.59 0.31
N PHE A 136 -9.57 0.09 0.22
CA PHE A 136 -9.08 -0.66 -0.92
C PHE A 136 -8.79 -2.11 -0.53
N LEU A 137 -9.48 -3.05 -1.19
CA LEU A 137 -9.33 -4.49 -1.00
C LEU A 137 -8.88 -5.16 -2.31
N ASP A 138 -8.00 -6.15 -2.21
CA ASP A 138 -7.58 -6.97 -3.36
C ASP A 138 -7.17 -8.40 -2.96
N ASP A 139 -7.12 -9.32 -3.93
CA ASP A 139 -6.59 -10.68 -3.75
C ASP A 139 -5.06 -10.71 -3.69
N ILE A 140 -4.41 -9.78 -4.38
CA ILE A 140 -2.98 -9.55 -4.40
C ILE A 140 -2.75 -8.11 -4.87
N SER A 141 -1.85 -7.39 -4.21
CA SER A 141 -1.58 -5.98 -4.54
C SER A 141 -0.63 -5.84 -5.72
N ASP A 142 0.28 -6.80 -5.92
CA ASP A 142 1.23 -6.77 -7.01
C ASP A 142 1.69 -8.19 -7.44
N VAL A 143 1.95 -8.36 -8.73
CA VAL A 143 2.31 -9.66 -9.34
C VAL A 143 3.82 -9.94 -9.32
N PHE A 144 4.64 -9.03 -8.82
CA PHE A 144 6.10 -9.12 -8.77
C PHE A 144 6.68 -8.98 -7.35
N ALA A 145 5.84 -8.77 -6.34
CA ALA A 145 6.21 -8.61 -4.93
C ALA A 145 7.02 -7.32 -4.66
N PHE A 146 6.46 -6.17 -5.08
CA PHE A 146 6.98 -4.86 -4.70
C PHE A 146 6.38 -4.34 -3.38
N ASP A 147 6.93 -3.23 -2.88
CA ASP A 147 6.48 -2.51 -1.69
C ASP A 147 6.48 -3.35 -0.40
N SER A 148 5.32 -3.51 0.25
CA SER A 148 5.15 -4.18 1.54
C SER A 148 4.65 -5.62 1.43
N THR A 149 4.59 -6.17 0.21
CA THR A 149 4.18 -7.54 -0.07
C THR A 149 5.38 -8.50 -0.06
N PRO A 150 5.43 -9.49 0.86
CA PRO A 150 6.60 -10.39 0.98
C PRO A 150 6.71 -11.41 -0.17
N ALA A 151 5.65 -11.65 -0.95
CA ALA A 151 5.67 -12.60 -2.07
C ALA A 151 4.60 -12.31 -3.14
N SER A 152 4.89 -12.70 -4.38
CA SER A 152 4.00 -12.53 -5.53
C SER A 152 3.03 -13.71 -5.73
N PHE A 153 2.86 -14.52 -4.69
CA PHE A 153 2.08 -15.74 -4.69
C PHE A 153 1.05 -15.74 -3.56
N GLU A 154 0.03 -16.56 -3.74
CA GLU A 154 -0.95 -16.84 -2.69
C GLU A 154 -0.35 -17.59 -1.50
N SER A 155 -0.93 -17.33 -0.34
CA SER A 155 -0.55 -17.95 0.94
C SER A 155 -0.95 -19.42 1.06
N ALA A 156 -1.69 -19.98 0.10
CA ALA A 156 -1.97 -21.41 -0.02
C ALA A 156 -2.32 -21.80 -1.48
N PRO A 157 -1.73 -22.87 -2.06
CA PRO A 157 -1.94 -23.21 -3.47
C PRO A 157 -3.38 -23.64 -3.80
N GLN A 158 -4.02 -22.97 -4.76
CA GLN A 158 -5.38 -23.29 -5.22
C GLN A 158 -5.56 -24.73 -5.73
N VAL A 159 -4.51 -25.32 -6.33
CA VAL A 159 -4.55 -26.70 -6.84
C VAL A 159 -4.76 -27.74 -5.72
N LEU A 160 -4.48 -27.38 -4.47
CA LEU A 160 -4.75 -28.20 -3.29
C LEU A 160 -6.15 -27.97 -2.70
N GLY A 161 -7.01 -27.21 -3.39
CA GLY A 161 -8.41 -26.98 -3.00
C GLY A 161 -8.65 -25.73 -2.13
N PHE A 162 -7.63 -24.89 -1.91
CA PHE A 162 -7.79 -23.64 -1.18
C PHE A 162 -8.58 -22.60 -1.99
N SER A 163 -9.29 -21.72 -1.26
CA SER A 163 -10.06 -20.65 -1.88
C SER A 163 -9.15 -19.71 -2.70
N PRO A 164 -9.54 -19.34 -3.93
CA PRO A 164 -8.81 -18.36 -4.72
C PRO A 164 -8.81 -16.96 -4.10
N HIS A 165 -9.63 -16.72 -3.08
CA HIS A 165 -9.76 -15.45 -2.36
C HIS A 165 -9.27 -15.56 -0.92
N ILE A 166 -8.44 -16.56 -0.60
CA ILE A 166 -7.89 -16.75 0.75
C ILE A 166 -7.07 -15.54 1.24
N ASP A 167 -6.50 -14.80 0.30
CA ASP A 167 -5.72 -13.58 0.55
C ASP A 167 -6.49 -12.30 0.26
N TYR A 168 -7.80 -12.36 0.03
CA TYR A 168 -8.60 -11.17 -0.18
C TYR A 168 -8.64 -10.31 1.10
N ALA A 169 -7.95 -9.17 1.06
CA ALA A 169 -7.69 -8.33 2.21
C ALA A 169 -7.33 -6.91 1.77
N ASN A 170 -6.86 -6.06 2.70
CA ASN A 170 -6.47 -4.69 2.37
C ASN A 170 -5.36 -4.68 1.32
N SER A 171 -5.44 -3.75 0.38
CA SER A 171 -4.38 -3.51 -0.61
C SER A 171 -3.17 -2.85 0.03
N ASP A 172 -1.97 -3.03 -0.53
CA ASP A 172 -0.78 -2.22 -0.18
C ASP A 172 -1.03 -0.71 -0.40
N TYR A 173 -1.94 -0.40 -1.31
CA TYR A 173 -2.37 0.95 -1.66
C TYR A 173 -3.55 1.46 -0.80
N ASP A 174 -3.99 0.72 0.22
CA ASP A 174 -5.10 1.13 1.11
C ASP A 174 -4.67 2.26 2.06
N ARG A 175 -4.94 3.50 1.67
CA ARG A 175 -4.82 4.70 2.53
C ARG A 175 -6.21 5.12 2.98
N ARG A 176 -6.58 4.77 4.23
CA ARG A 176 -7.98 4.92 4.68
C ARG A 176 -8.35 6.35 4.94
N HIS A 177 -7.44 7.13 5.49
CA HIS A 177 -7.62 8.54 5.74
C HIS A 177 -6.50 9.30 5.05
N VAL A 178 -6.87 10.26 4.20
CA VAL A 178 -5.95 11.23 3.59
C VAL A 178 -6.59 12.60 3.67
N ALA A 179 -5.92 13.55 4.30
CA ALA A 179 -6.38 14.93 4.45
C ALA A 179 -5.30 15.88 3.97
N SER A 180 -5.71 16.97 3.32
CA SER A 180 -4.82 18.10 3.08
C SER A 180 -5.57 19.41 3.30
N ILE A 181 -4.97 20.30 4.09
CA ILE A 181 -5.52 21.61 4.41
C ILE A 181 -4.47 22.66 4.11
N GLY A 182 -4.79 23.56 3.18
CA GLY A 182 -4.01 24.74 2.85
C GLY A 182 -4.70 26.02 3.30
N PHE A 183 -3.92 26.99 3.75
CA PHE A 183 -4.40 28.35 3.99
C PHE A 183 -3.39 29.41 3.53
N LEU A 184 -3.92 30.58 3.21
CA LEU A 184 -3.19 31.81 2.94
C LEU A 184 -3.90 32.94 3.69
N TRP A 185 -3.18 33.62 4.56
CA TRP A 185 -3.72 34.64 5.43
C TRP A 185 -2.87 35.91 5.38
N SER A 186 -3.49 37.02 4.99
CA SER A 186 -2.89 38.35 5.02
C SER A 186 -3.64 39.19 6.07
N PRO A 187 -3.03 39.47 7.24
CA PRO A 187 -3.67 40.23 8.30
C PRO A 187 -4.08 41.64 7.85
N PRO A 188 -4.98 42.32 8.60
CA PRO A 188 -5.37 43.68 8.29
C PRO A 188 -4.16 44.60 8.40
N GLN A 189 -4.01 45.49 7.43
CA GLN A 189 -2.95 46.48 7.43
C GLN A 189 -3.47 47.85 7.89
N PRO A 190 -2.95 48.42 8.98
CA PRO A 190 -3.18 49.82 9.33
C PRO A 190 -2.63 50.73 8.22
N LYS A 191 -3.43 51.71 7.79
CA LYS A 191 -3.03 52.60 6.67
C LYS A 191 -1.98 53.64 7.05
N ASN A 192 -1.85 53.98 8.34
CA ASN A 192 -1.06 55.13 8.80
C ASN A 192 -0.12 54.77 9.97
N GLY A 193 0.99 55.49 10.06
CA GLY A 193 1.93 55.47 11.19
C GLY A 193 2.86 54.26 11.24
N ILE A 194 3.70 54.22 12.28
CA ILE A 194 4.69 53.16 12.53
C ILE A 194 4.01 51.77 12.60
N LEU A 195 2.79 51.71 13.16
CA LEU A 195 1.98 50.50 13.22
C LEU A 195 1.67 49.93 11.82
N GLY A 196 1.45 50.77 10.81
CA GLY A 196 1.23 50.32 9.43
C GLY A 196 2.49 49.71 8.77
N VAL A 197 3.68 50.16 9.17
CA VAL A 197 4.97 49.63 8.69
C VAL A 197 5.33 48.33 9.42
N VAL A 198 5.05 48.24 10.71
CA VAL A 198 5.36 47.07 11.54
C VAL A 198 4.36 45.93 11.29
N LEU A 199 3.07 46.23 11.20
CA LEU A 199 1.99 45.23 11.06
C LEU A 199 1.52 45.03 9.62
N GLY A 200 1.93 45.88 8.68
CA GLY A 200 1.56 45.75 7.28
C GLY A 200 2.42 44.77 6.48
N GLY A 201 1.84 44.26 5.40
CA GLY A 201 2.56 43.46 4.39
C GLY A 201 2.90 42.03 4.78
N TRP A 202 2.43 41.55 5.95
CA TRP A 202 2.58 40.16 6.34
C TRP A 202 1.66 39.24 5.54
N THR A 203 2.15 38.06 5.22
CA THR A 203 1.38 36.96 4.66
C THR A 203 1.87 35.66 5.29
N PHE A 204 0.93 34.88 5.79
CA PHE A 204 1.16 33.57 6.36
C PHE A 204 0.53 32.55 5.43
N SER A 205 1.24 31.47 5.13
CA SER A 205 0.66 30.35 4.41
C SER A 205 1.11 29.05 5.01
N GLY A 206 0.24 28.06 4.97
CA GLY A 206 0.58 26.73 5.41
C GLY A 206 -0.18 25.71 4.58
N ILE A 207 0.45 24.57 4.36
CA ILE A 207 -0.21 23.37 3.88
C ILE A 207 0.15 22.23 4.80
N SER A 208 -0.86 21.55 5.29
CA SER A 208 -0.68 20.33 6.05
C SER A 208 -1.26 19.15 5.30
N HIS A 209 -0.57 18.02 5.42
CA HIS A 209 -0.93 16.75 4.83
C HIS A 209 -0.92 15.70 5.93
N TRP A 210 -2.01 14.95 6.03
CA TRP A 210 -2.15 13.82 6.95
C TRP A 210 -2.57 12.60 6.16
N GLN A 211 -1.91 11.47 6.40
CA GLN A 211 -2.35 10.20 5.86
C GLN A 211 -2.09 9.05 6.83
N ASP A 212 -2.96 8.05 6.76
CA ASP A 212 -2.69 6.77 7.41
C ASP A 212 -1.40 6.14 6.90
N GLY A 213 -0.69 5.46 7.79
CA GLY A 213 0.50 4.70 7.42
C GLY A 213 0.22 3.59 6.41
N ILE A 214 1.26 3.18 5.72
CA ILE A 214 1.22 2.14 4.69
C ILE A 214 0.87 0.80 5.34
N PRO A 215 -0.14 0.06 4.84
CA PRO A 215 -0.41 -1.26 5.34
C PRO A 215 0.67 -2.25 4.90
N PHE A 216 0.98 -3.21 5.75
CA PHE A 216 1.99 -4.23 5.46
C PHE A 216 1.60 -5.59 6.02
N THR A 217 2.20 -6.63 5.44
CA THR A 217 1.99 -8.02 5.84
C THR A 217 3.12 -8.50 6.72
N VAL A 218 2.78 -9.05 7.88
CA VAL A 218 3.76 -9.76 8.72
C VAL A 218 4.04 -11.12 8.07
N ALA A 219 5.29 -11.38 7.74
CA ALA A 219 5.73 -12.64 7.15
C ALA A 219 6.06 -13.68 8.23
N ASN A 220 5.77 -14.96 7.95
CA ASN A 220 6.11 -16.07 8.84
C ASN A 220 7.63 -16.32 8.91
N GLY A 221 8.36 -15.96 7.85
CA GLY A 221 9.80 -16.20 7.72
C GLY A 221 10.17 -17.64 7.37
N SER A 222 9.18 -18.54 7.25
CA SER A 222 9.35 -19.94 6.84
C SER A 222 8.20 -20.41 5.95
N ASP A 223 8.47 -21.45 5.14
CA ASP A 223 7.43 -22.14 4.36
C ASP A 223 6.58 -23.03 5.26
N ARG A 224 5.64 -22.42 5.99
CA ARG A 224 4.80 -23.16 6.94
C ARG A 224 4.01 -24.30 6.30
N GLY A 225 3.61 -24.15 5.04
CA GLY A 225 2.83 -25.15 4.33
C GLY A 225 3.70 -26.26 3.74
N GLY A 226 5.01 -26.02 3.63
CA GLY A 226 5.95 -26.92 2.99
C GLY A 226 5.66 -27.10 1.50
N TRP A 227 5.14 -26.08 0.83
CA TRP A 227 4.68 -26.14 -0.56
C TRP A 227 5.76 -25.73 -1.58
N GLY A 228 6.93 -25.34 -1.11
CA GLY A 228 8.05 -24.87 -1.93
C GLY A 228 8.00 -23.38 -2.25
N GLN A 229 7.19 -22.59 -1.52
CA GLN A 229 7.06 -21.14 -1.68
C GLN A 229 7.06 -20.42 -0.32
N GLY A 230 8.26 -20.21 0.24
CA GLY A 230 8.41 -19.78 1.64
C GLY A 230 8.06 -18.33 1.97
N ALA A 231 7.80 -17.46 0.99
CA ALA A 231 7.68 -16.02 1.22
C ALA A 231 6.23 -15.50 1.41
N ALA A 232 5.21 -16.27 1.01
CA ALA A 232 3.80 -15.85 1.10
C ALA A 232 3.13 -16.22 2.45
N ALA A 233 3.85 -16.96 3.31
CA ALA A 233 3.32 -17.43 4.57
C ALA A 233 3.22 -16.31 5.61
N ARG A 234 2.19 -16.38 6.45
CA ARG A 234 1.94 -15.44 7.56
C ARG A 234 1.90 -16.20 8.90
N PRO A 235 2.33 -15.58 10.01
CA PRO A 235 2.29 -16.19 11.32
C PRO A 235 0.86 -16.31 11.85
N ASP A 236 0.70 -17.05 12.93
CA ASP A 236 -0.54 -17.10 13.69
C ASP A 236 -0.47 -16.08 14.84
N ILE A 237 -1.61 -15.47 15.17
CA ILE A 237 -1.78 -14.64 16.35
C ILE A 237 -1.92 -15.56 17.57
N SER A 238 -1.04 -15.39 18.55
CA SER A 238 -1.09 -16.15 19.80
C SER A 238 -1.85 -15.39 20.89
N ASN A 239 -1.30 -14.28 21.37
CA ASN A 239 -1.99 -13.36 22.30
C ASN A 239 -2.15 -11.96 21.67
N PRO A 240 -3.38 -11.58 21.26
CA PRO A 240 -3.65 -10.25 20.70
C PRO A 240 -3.30 -9.08 21.63
N ASN A 241 -3.25 -9.31 22.95
CA ASN A 241 -2.95 -8.30 23.96
C ASN A 241 -1.45 -8.21 24.28
N ALA A 242 -0.61 -9.13 23.80
CA ALA A 242 0.83 -9.05 23.97
C ALA A 242 1.42 -7.96 23.06
N PRO A 243 2.59 -7.38 23.41
CA PRO A 243 3.21 -6.34 22.60
C PRO A 243 3.50 -6.81 21.16
N LEU A 244 3.18 -5.99 20.15
CA LEU A 244 3.31 -6.34 18.72
C LEU A 244 4.74 -6.72 18.30
N ASN A 245 5.76 -6.33 19.05
CA ASN A 245 7.17 -6.66 18.78
C ASN A 245 7.63 -7.98 19.44
N THR A 246 6.71 -8.80 19.95
CA THR A 246 7.03 -10.10 20.55
C THR A 246 6.64 -11.25 19.62
N ARG A 247 7.53 -12.23 19.48
CA ARG A 247 7.31 -13.40 18.62
C ARG A 247 7.92 -14.66 19.21
N ALA A 248 7.45 -15.81 18.75
CA ALA A 248 8.10 -17.09 18.98
C ALA A 248 8.14 -17.96 17.72
N ILE A 249 9.17 -18.79 17.63
CA ILE A 249 9.36 -19.80 16.58
C ILE A 249 9.15 -21.20 17.17
N ILE A 250 8.82 -22.17 16.32
CA ILE A 250 8.61 -23.56 16.75
C ILE A 250 9.97 -24.14 17.18
N SER A 251 10.03 -24.70 18.38
CA SER A 251 11.24 -25.31 18.94
C SER A 251 10.93 -26.58 19.71
N ALA A 252 11.46 -27.71 19.25
CA ALA A 252 11.34 -29.01 19.92
C ALA A 252 12.17 -29.10 21.23
N THR A 253 13.10 -28.18 21.46
CA THR A 253 13.92 -28.15 22.69
C THR A 253 13.21 -27.49 23.86
N CYS A 254 12.12 -26.76 23.59
CA CYS A 254 11.33 -26.08 24.60
C CYS A 254 10.10 -26.89 24.97
N SER A 255 9.82 -27.02 26.27
CA SER A 255 8.64 -27.73 26.77
C SER A 255 7.32 -27.08 26.33
N THR A 256 7.33 -25.76 26.09
CA THR A 256 6.20 -25.01 25.53
C THR A 256 6.05 -25.23 24.02
N GLY A 257 7.02 -25.87 23.36
CA GLY A 257 7.10 -26.01 21.91
C GLY A 257 7.58 -24.75 21.18
N PHE A 258 7.88 -23.66 21.91
CA PHE A 258 8.18 -22.35 21.34
C PHE A 258 9.40 -21.68 22.00
N ALA A 259 10.21 -21.03 21.17
CA ALA A 259 11.37 -20.23 21.59
C ALA A 259 11.30 -18.83 21.00
N ASN A 260 11.83 -17.83 21.72
CA ASN A 260 11.95 -16.47 21.19
C ASN A 260 13.34 -16.27 20.54
N PRO A 261 13.43 -16.11 19.21
CA PRO A 261 14.70 -15.93 18.52
C PRO A 261 15.40 -14.61 18.89
N ASP A 262 14.64 -13.59 19.30
CA ASP A 262 15.19 -12.28 19.67
C ASP A 262 15.80 -12.28 21.09
N GLN A 263 15.61 -13.36 21.84
CA GLN A 263 16.14 -13.58 23.19
C GLN A 263 17.08 -14.80 23.24
N GLY A 264 17.86 -15.01 22.18
CA GLY A 264 18.84 -16.09 22.12
C GLY A 264 18.20 -17.49 22.12
N ASN A 265 17.01 -17.64 21.53
CA ASN A 265 16.20 -18.86 21.53
C ASN A 265 15.78 -19.33 22.93
N ALA A 266 15.61 -18.41 23.88
CA ALA A 266 15.02 -18.73 25.18
C ALA A 266 13.60 -19.29 25.01
N CYS A 267 13.27 -20.34 25.77
CA CYS A 267 11.92 -20.90 25.77
C CYS A 267 10.92 -19.88 26.30
N VAL A 268 9.80 -19.76 25.60
CA VAL A 268 8.78 -18.75 25.89
C VAL A 268 7.40 -19.40 25.93
N ASP A 269 6.55 -18.92 26.83
CA ASP A 269 5.14 -19.29 26.83
C ASP A 269 4.44 -18.55 25.67
N PRO A 270 3.77 -19.26 24.75
CA PRO A 270 3.11 -18.64 23.61
C PRO A 270 2.05 -17.59 24.03
N SER A 271 1.47 -17.69 25.23
CA SER A 271 0.51 -16.70 25.73
C SER A 271 1.14 -15.34 26.05
N THR A 272 2.47 -15.24 26.13
CA THR A 272 3.19 -13.99 26.41
C THR A 272 3.63 -13.24 25.15
N VAL A 273 3.50 -13.85 23.97
CA VAL A 273 3.93 -13.28 22.69
C VAL A 273 2.74 -13.02 21.76
N HIS A 274 2.87 -12.01 20.89
CA HIS A 274 1.82 -11.65 19.95
C HIS A 274 1.79 -12.61 18.76
N TRP A 275 2.95 -12.90 18.19
CA TRP A 275 3.12 -13.73 17.00
C TRP A 275 3.73 -15.09 17.33
N ILE A 276 3.23 -16.15 16.70
CA ILE A 276 3.90 -17.44 16.68
C ILE A 276 4.10 -17.90 15.24
N GLU A 277 5.22 -18.57 14.99
CA GLU A 277 5.46 -19.25 13.73
C GLU A 277 4.32 -20.26 13.47
N GLY A 278 3.63 -20.07 12.36
CA GLY A 278 2.59 -20.99 11.92
C GLY A 278 3.19 -22.23 11.27
N ALA A 279 2.50 -23.36 11.39
CA ALA A 279 2.80 -24.60 10.67
C ALA A 279 1.54 -25.15 9.98
N GLY A 280 1.72 -25.72 8.80
CA GLY A 280 0.63 -26.22 7.95
C GLY A 280 -0.14 -25.11 7.23
N ALA A 281 -1.38 -25.42 6.88
CA ALA A 281 -2.26 -24.52 6.14
C ALA A 281 -2.77 -23.34 6.99
N PRO A 282 -3.14 -22.21 6.36
CA PRO A 282 -3.86 -21.14 7.03
C PRO A 282 -5.05 -21.63 7.84
N ASN A 283 -5.12 -21.13 9.07
CA ASN A 283 -6.16 -21.45 10.03
C ASN A 283 -6.76 -20.15 10.61
N ALA A 284 -7.73 -20.28 11.52
CA ALA A 284 -8.45 -19.12 12.09
C ALA A 284 -7.56 -18.14 12.87
N ARG A 285 -6.36 -18.56 13.31
CA ARG A 285 -5.38 -17.71 14.00
C ARG A 285 -4.40 -17.03 13.04
N THR A 286 -4.29 -17.51 11.80
CA THR A 286 -3.38 -16.91 10.82
C THR A 286 -3.76 -15.46 10.58
N VAL A 287 -2.80 -14.56 10.77
CA VAL A 287 -3.00 -13.14 10.50
C VAL A 287 -3.30 -12.94 9.01
N ARG A 288 -4.20 -12.01 8.69
CA ARG A 288 -4.54 -11.68 7.30
C ARG A 288 -3.48 -10.78 6.66
N ARG A 289 -3.52 -10.65 5.34
CA ARG A 289 -2.65 -9.70 4.61
C ARG A 289 -2.96 -8.28 5.07
N ASN A 290 -1.93 -7.45 5.17
CA ASN A 290 -2.08 -5.99 5.29
C ASN A 290 -2.99 -5.54 6.45
N THR A 291 -2.86 -6.22 7.59
CA THR A 291 -3.58 -5.86 8.82
C THR A 291 -2.80 -4.85 9.67
N GLN A 292 -1.47 -4.84 9.57
CA GLN A 292 -0.62 -3.89 10.28
C GLN A 292 -0.33 -2.68 9.40
N ARG A 293 -0.01 -1.54 10.02
CA ARG A 293 0.28 -0.27 9.35
C ARG A 293 1.56 0.34 9.90
N THR A 294 2.31 1.03 9.04
CA THR A 294 3.38 1.92 9.50
C THR A 294 2.79 3.06 10.35
N PRO A 295 3.62 3.84 11.05
CA PRO A 295 3.17 5.10 11.63
C PRO A 295 2.44 5.99 10.61
N PHE A 296 1.51 6.80 11.09
CA PHE A 296 0.85 7.82 10.29
C PHE A 296 1.86 8.86 9.81
N ASP A 297 1.55 9.51 8.70
CA ASP A 297 2.35 10.59 8.13
C ASP A 297 1.61 11.91 8.36
N ASP A 298 2.30 12.87 8.97
CA ASP A 298 1.84 14.23 9.24
C ASP A 298 2.97 15.17 8.87
N ASN A 299 2.69 16.03 7.89
CA ASN A 299 3.62 17.06 7.46
C ASN A 299 2.92 18.42 7.44
N LEU A 300 3.58 19.43 8.01
CA LEU A 300 3.18 20.84 7.91
C LEU A 300 4.31 21.63 7.26
N ASP A 301 4.06 22.12 6.05
CA ASP A 301 4.93 23.12 5.43
C ASP A 301 4.33 24.51 5.69
N PHE A 302 5.15 25.41 6.23
CA PHE A 302 4.70 26.74 6.67
C PHE A 302 5.62 27.82 6.12
N SER A 303 5.04 28.92 5.67
CA SER A 303 5.75 30.06 5.13
C SER A 303 5.23 31.36 5.72
N VAL A 304 6.16 32.22 6.12
CA VAL A 304 5.88 33.59 6.51
C VAL A 304 6.62 34.52 5.58
N SER A 305 5.89 35.45 4.97
CA SER A 305 6.49 36.52 4.20
C SER A 305 6.06 37.89 4.70
N LYS A 306 6.95 38.87 4.55
CA LYS A 306 6.68 40.27 4.80
C LYS A 306 7.17 41.10 3.63
N ARG A 307 6.25 41.82 3.01
CA ARG A 307 6.55 42.75 1.93
C ARG A 307 6.64 44.18 2.42
N PHE A 308 7.82 44.79 2.27
CA PHE A 308 8.08 46.19 2.51
C PHE A 308 7.98 46.95 1.18
N ARG A 309 7.12 47.97 1.12
CA ARG A 309 7.04 48.89 -0.03
C ARG A 309 7.68 50.21 0.37
N PHE A 310 8.71 50.65 -0.36
CA PHE A 310 9.41 51.92 -0.11
C PHE A 310 8.89 53.02 -1.05
N THR A 311 8.57 52.64 -2.28
CA THR A 311 7.96 53.51 -3.29
C THR A 311 6.83 52.75 -4.00
N GLU A 312 6.13 53.43 -4.91
CA GLU A 312 5.14 52.79 -5.79
C GLU A 312 5.78 51.75 -6.74
N ARG A 313 7.11 51.81 -6.93
CA ARG A 313 7.84 51.00 -7.93
C ARG A 313 8.85 50.03 -7.32
N SER A 314 9.17 50.15 -6.03
CA SER A 314 10.25 49.39 -5.38
C SER A 314 9.84 48.89 -4.00
N GLY A 315 10.15 47.61 -3.73
CA GLY A 315 9.89 46.95 -2.46
C GLY A 315 10.83 45.77 -2.24
N TYR A 316 10.95 45.35 -0.98
CA TYR A 316 11.66 44.13 -0.58
C TYR A 316 10.66 43.13 0.02
N GLU A 317 10.92 41.84 -0.18
CA GLU A 317 10.19 40.76 0.49
C GLU A 317 11.18 39.97 1.33
N PHE A 318 10.85 39.79 2.61
CA PHE A 318 11.51 38.81 3.47
C PHE A 318 10.59 37.61 3.56
N ARG A 319 11.14 36.41 3.33
CA ARG A 319 10.38 35.15 3.36
C ARG A 319 11.17 34.12 4.14
N ALA A 320 10.47 33.40 5.02
CA ALA A 320 10.98 32.24 5.74
C ALA A 320 10.06 31.06 5.44
N ASP A 321 10.63 30.00 4.86
CA ASP A 321 9.95 28.74 4.57
C ASP A 321 10.45 27.66 5.53
N MET A 322 9.52 26.90 6.09
CA MET A 322 9.75 25.79 6.99
C MET A 322 9.09 24.55 6.37
N PHE A 323 9.89 23.56 6.02
CA PHE A 323 9.41 22.26 5.52
C PHE A 323 9.40 21.28 6.68
N ASN A 324 8.30 20.55 6.86
CA ASN A 324 8.05 19.76 8.07
C ASN A 324 8.28 20.57 9.36
N ALA A 325 7.59 21.70 9.48
CA ALA A 325 7.77 22.66 10.58
C ALA A 325 7.52 22.07 11.97
N LEU A 326 6.75 20.98 12.08
CA LEU A 326 6.47 20.29 13.34
C LEU A 326 7.47 19.17 13.65
N ASN A 327 8.22 18.68 12.64
CA ASN A 327 9.16 17.58 12.74
C ASN A 327 8.59 16.36 13.48
N THR A 328 7.38 15.97 13.07
CA THR A 328 6.61 14.84 13.63
C THR A 328 6.86 13.55 12.87
#